data_AF-Q9IB54-F1
#
_entry.id   AF-Q9IB54-F1
#
_cell.length_a   1.000
_cell.length_b   1.000
_cell.length_c   1.000
_cell.angle_alpha   90.00
_cell.angle_beta   90.00
_cell.angle_gamma   90.00
#
_symmetry.space_group_name_H-M   'P 1'
#
loop_
_entity.id
_entity.type
_entity.pdbx_description
1 polymer ?
#
loop_
_entity_poly.entity_id
_entity_poly.type
_entity_poly.pdbx_seq_one_letter_code
_entity_poly.pdbx_strand_id
1 'polypeptide(L)' 'LACEDFKKTKSPHKLTAKSKKIYDEFIEKEAPKEINIDFQTRENIIQTIQEPSHSCFCAAQKRVYSL' A
#
# COMPACT_ATOMS: atom_id res chain seq x y z
N LEU A 1 -11.21 0.02 0.46
CA LEU A 1 -11.26 1.18 1.40
C LEU A 1 -9.88 1.62 1.90
N ALA A 2 -8.99 0.73 2.33
CA ALA A 2 -7.70 1.10 2.94
C ALA A 2 -6.86 2.13 2.15
N CYS A 3 -6.78 2.00 0.83
CA CYS A 3 -6.09 2.97 -0.04
C CYS A 3 -6.75 4.36 -0.04
N GLU A 4 -8.07 4.44 0.02
CA GLU A 4 -8.81 5.71 0.07
C GLU A 4 -8.63 6.41 1.42
N ASP A 5 -8.65 5.64 2.52
CA ASP A 5 -8.32 6.13 3.86
C ASP A 5 -6.88 6.62 3.97
N PHE A 6 -5.96 5.95 3.29
CA PHE A 6 -4.56 6.35 3.20
C PHE A 6 -4.41 7.68 2.43
N LYS A 7 -5.04 7.80 1.25
CA LYS A 7 -5.03 9.05 0.46
C LYS A 7 -5.59 10.25 1.22
N LYS A 8 -6.59 10.07 2.08
CA LYS A 8 -7.19 11.15 2.87
C LYS A 8 -6.36 11.58 4.09
N THR A 9 -5.27 10.86 4.41
CA THR A 9 -4.49 11.09 5.63
C THR A 9 -3.51 12.25 5.44
N LYS A 10 -3.76 13.40 6.09
CA LYS A 10 -2.91 14.60 5.96
C LYS A 10 -1.70 14.64 6.89
N SER A 11 -1.73 13.88 7.99
CA SER A 11 -0.64 13.88 8.98
C SER A 11 0.47 12.93 8.53
N PRO A 12 1.73 13.40 8.37
CA PRO A 12 2.84 12.55 7.92
C PRO A 12 3.11 11.34 8.84
N HIS A 13 3.01 11.52 10.15
CA HIS A 13 3.16 10.44 11.13
C HIS A 13 2.07 9.37 10.97
N LYS A 14 0.81 9.79 10.79
CA LYS A 14 -0.31 8.86 10.55
C LYS A 14 -0.19 8.20 9.19
N LEU A 15 0.31 8.91 8.19
CA LEU A 15 0.55 8.38 6.84
C LEU A 15 1.56 7.23 6.92
N THR A 16 2.67 7.43 7.62
CA THR A 16 3.71 6.41 7.81
C THR A 16 3.21 5.19 8.59
N ALA A 17 2.46 5.40 9.67
CA ALA A 17 1.88 4.29 10.43
C ALA A 17 0.88 3.48 9.57
N LYS A 18 0.07 4.17 8.77
CA LYS A 18 -0.90 3.52 7.87
C LYS A 18 -0.24 2.82 6.69
N SER A 19 0.82 3.37 6.10
CA SER A 19 1.52 2.71 4.98
C SER A 19 2.07 1.36 5.43
N LYS A 20 2.77 1.32 6.58
CA LYS A 20 3.24 0.05 7.18
C LYS A 20 2.10 -0.92 7.42
N LYS A 21 1.01 -0.47 8.06
CA LYS A 21 -0.14 -1.34 8.32
C LYS A 21 -0.74 -1.94 7.04
N ILE A 22 -0.85 -1.15 5.97
CA ILE A 22 -1.36 -1.64 4.69
C ILE A 22 -0.39 -2.63 4.06
N TYR A 23 0.91 -2.37 4.18
CA TYR A 23 1.93 -3.29 3.69
C TYR A 23 1.86 -4.63 4.42
N ASP A 24 1.91 -4.64 5.75
CA ASP A 24 1.91 -5.87 6.55
C ASP A 24 0.60 -6.68 6.37
N GLU A 25 -0.54 -6.00 6.15
CA GLU A 25 -1.83 -6.68 6.03
C GLU A 25 -2.12 -7.20 4.60
N PHE A 26 -1.61 -6.52 3.55
CA PHE A 26 -2.00 -6.80 2.16
C PHE A 26 -0.83 -7.05 1.18
N ILE A 27 0.38 -6.56 1.47
CA ILE A 27 1.50 -6.53 0.50
C ILE A 27 2.68 -7.39 0.94
N GLU A 28 2.92 -7.57 2.23
CA GLU A 28 3.98 -8.43 2.73
C GLU A 28 3.79 -9.87 2.24
N LYS A 29 4.90 -10.59 2.06
CA LYS A 29 4.84 -12.00 1.68
C LYS A 29 4.16 -12.76 2.82
N GLU A 30 3.16 -13.58 2.49
CA GLU A 30 2.37 -14.33 3.50
C GLU A 30 1.51 -13.42 4.39
N ALA A 31 1.24 -12.18 3.94
CA ALA A 31 0.30 -11.30 4.62
C ALA A 31 -1.08 -11.98 4.74
N PRO A 32 -1.81 -11.76 5.86
CA PRO A 32 -3.09 -12.44 6.11
C PRO A 32 -4.15 -12.15 5.06
N LYS A 33 -4.03 -11.02 4.34
CA LYS A 33 -4.89 -10.62 3.22
C LYS A 33 -4.07 -10.28 1.99
N GLU A 34 -3.00 -11.03 1.75
CA GLU A 34 -2.12 -10.85 0.59
C GLU A 34 -2.94 -10.71 -0.70
N ILE A 35 -2.77 -9.58 -1.38
CA ILE A 35 -3.43 -9.31 -2.67
C ILE A 35 -2.56 -9.81 -3.82
N ASN A 36 -3.21 -10.33 -4.87
CA ASN A 36 -2.49 -10.77 -6.06
C ASN A 36 -2.01 -9.55 -6.86
N ILE A 37 -0.74 -9.20 -6.72
CA ILE A 37 -0.06 -8.13 -7.45
C ILE A 37 1.26 -8.64 -8.04
N ASP A 38 1.66 -8.05 -9.17
CA ASP A 38 2.94 -8.38 -9.80
C ASP A 38 4.14 -7.94 -8.95
N PHE A 39 5.27 -8.62 -9.16
CA PHE A 39 6.53 -8.36 -8.44
C PHE A 39 6.96 -6.90 -8.54
N GLN A 40 6.84 -6.29 -9.72
CA GLN A 40 7.22 -4.90 -9.94
C GLN A 40 6.38 -3.93 -9.08
N THR A 41 5.07 -4.18 -8.95
CA THR A 41 4.20 -3.39 -8.09
C THR A 41 4.59 -3.51 -6.62
N ARG A 42 4.94 -4.72 -6.17
CA ARG A 42 5.40 -4.96 -4.78
C ARG A 42 6.69 -4.21 -4.47
N GLU A 43 7.69 -4.31 -5.35
CA GLU A 43 8.99 -3.63 -5.18
C GLU A 43 8.82 -2.11 -5.11
N ASN A 44 7.98 -1.53 -5.96
CA ASN A 44 7.67 -0.10 -5.92
C ASN A 44 7.05 0.32 -4.57
N ILE A 45 6.18 -0.52 -3.99
CA ILE A 45 5.59 -0.25 -2.68
C ILE A 45 6.67 -0.30 -1.59
N ILE A 46 7.56 -1.31 -1.63
CA ILE A 46 8.66 -1.45 -0.67
C ILE A 46 9.59 -0.23 -0.69
N GLN A 47 9.90 0.29 -1.88
CA GLN A 47 10.74 1.49 -2.00
C GLN A 47 10.02 2.74 -1.47
N THR A 48 8.75 2.90 -1.82
CA THR A 48 7.97 4.09 -1.44
C THR A 48 7.48 4.06 0.01
N ILE A 49 7.53 2.92 0.70
CA ILE A 49 7.08 2.84 2.11
C ILE A 49 8.01 3.57 3.07
N GLN A 50 9.27 3.78 2.69
CA GLN A 50 10.24 4.56 3.48
C GLN A 50 9.91 6.05 3.48
N GLU A 51 9.41 6.57 2.35
CA GLU A 51 8.90 7.93 2.22
C GLU A 51 7.48 7.89 1.62
N PRO A 52 6.47 7.58 2.46
CA PRO A 52 5.14 7.30 1.98
C PRO A 52 4.49 8.53 1.37
N SER A 53 4.07 8.41 0.12
CA SER A 53 3.28 9.39 -0.61
C SER A 53 1.88 8.85 -0.88
N HIS A 54 0.92 9.72 -1.15
CA HIS A 54 -0.47 9.32 -1.43
C HIS A 54 -0.63 8.37 -2.63
N SER A 55 0.40 8.23 -3.47
CA SER A 55 0.43 7.34 -4.63
C SER A 55 0.99 5.94 -4.34
N CYS A 56 1.59 5.69 -3.17
CA CYS A 56 2.24 4.41 -2.80
C CYS A 56 1.42 3.17 -3.22
N PHE A 57 0.13 3.16 -2.87
CA PHE A 57 -0.73 2.00 -3.11
C PHE A 57 -1.62 2.12 -4.35
N CYS A 58 -1.43 3.15 -5.19
CA CYS A 58 -2.31 3.41 -6.33
C CYS A 58 -2.22 2.28 -7.38
N ALA A 59 -1.00 1.78 -7.64
CA ALA A 59 -0.79 0.65 -8.56
C ALA A 59 -1.43 -0.65 -8.05
N ALA A 60 -1.20 -0.98 -6.78
CA ALA A 60 -1.84 -2.13 -6.14
C ALA A 60 -3.37 -2.02 -6.13
N GLN A 61 -3.91 -0.84 -5.79
CA GLN A 61 -5.34 -0.59 -5.82
C GLN A 61 -5.92 -0.84 -7.22
N LYS A 62 -5.31 -0.28 -8.27
CA LYS A 62 -5.75 -0.50 -9.66
C LYS A 62 -5.75 -1.96 -10.04
N ARG A 63 -4.71 -2.72 -9.66
CA ARG A 63 -4.65 -4.17 -9.93
C ARG A 63 -5.80 -4.93 -9.29
N VAL A 64 -6.07 -4.67 -8.00
CA VAL A 64 -7.17 -5.33 -7.29
C VAL A 64 -8.54 -5.01 -7.89
N TYR A 65 -8.77 -3.78 -8.37
CA TYR A 65 -10.03 -3.42 -9.03
C TYR A 65 -10.13 -3.91 -10.48
N SER A 66 -9.03 -4.31 -11.11
CA SER A 66 -9.01 -4.80 -12.50
C SER A 66 -9.00 -6.34 -12.59
N LEU A 67 -9.05 -7.02 -11.45
CA LEU A 67 -9.22 -8.47 -11.31
C LEU A 67 -10.69 -8.79 -11.11
#